data_AF-A0A2U9IFH9-F1
#
_entry.id   AF-A0A2U9IFH9-F1
#
_cell.length_a   1.000
_cell.length_b   1.000
_cell.length_c   1.000
_cell.angle_alpha   90.00
_cell.angle_beta   90.00
_cell.angle_gamma   90.00
#
_symmetry.space_group_name_H-M   'P 1'
#
loop_
_entity.id
_entity.type
_entity.pdbx_description
1 polymer ?
#
loop_
_entity_poly.entity_id
_entity_poly.type
_entity_poly.pdbx_seq_one_letter_code
_entity_poly.pdbx_strand_id
1 'polypeptide(L)'
;MKKKDLAEVLTDVRIARNKIKLWNSRIGNKILQYQKLSTANATRYSILAEQYAKESEQLEKITSYLDKLDILLEMLEIKIETIISVGHIVNDAPKIVEALKIFKNITPSLSSEFSLMIDNISSNFYSSIEIPQDIKIKATQEAQAILDEADSILNQKNIKVKA
;
A
#
# COMPACT_ATOMS: atom_id res chain seq x y z
N MET A 1 -5.20 8.60 -25.13
CA MET A 1 -4.59 7.84 -24.02
C MET A 1 -5.59 6.78 -23.57
N LYS A 2 -5.23 5.49 -23.56
CA LYS A 2 -6.04 4.45 -22.90
C LYS A 2 -6.05 4.73 -21.39
N LYS A 3 -7.22 4.60 -20.75
CA LYS A 3 -7.30 4.60 -19.27
C LYS A 3 -6.54 3.38 -18.76
N LYS A 4 -5.66 3.58 -17.78
CA LYS A 4 -4.98 2.48 -17.08
C LYS A 4 -5.97 1.80 -16.14
N ASP A 5 -5.87 0.48 -16.05
CA ASP A 5 -6.61 -0.31 -15.06
C ASP A 5 -5.93 -0.27 -13.68
N LEU A 6 -6.66 -0.55 -12.60
CA LEU A 6 -6.13 -0.60 -11.23
C LEU A 6 -4.98 -1.61 -11.09
N ALA A 7 -5.02 -2.73 -11.81
CA ALA A 7 -3.92 -3.70 -11.84
C ALA A 7 -2.64 -3.12 -12.46
N GLU A 8 -2.77 -2.29 -13.50
CA GLU A 8 -1.64 -1.57 -14.09
C GLU A 8 -1.09 -0.51 -13.13
N VAL A 9 -1.96 0.20 -12.42
CA VAL A 9 -1.56 1.16 -11.38
C VAL A 9 -0.83 0.47 -10.24
N LEU A 10 -1.31 -0.69 -9.76
CA LEU A 10 -0.63 -1.50 -8.75
C LEU A 10 0.79 -1.88 -9.21
N THR A 11 0.92 -2.27 -10.47
CA THR A 11 2.21 -2.61 -11.08
C THR A 11 3.15 -1.40 -11.10
N ASP A 12 2.66 -0.22 -11.49
CA ASP A 12 3.43 1.02 -11.49
C ASP A 12 3.91 1.39 -10.08
N VAL A 13 3.06 1.25 -9.06
CA VAL A 13 3.41 1.48 -7.64
C VAL A 13 4.53 0.56 -7.20
N ARG A 14 4.43 -0.74 -7.47
CA ARG A 14 5.48 -1.73 -7.17
C ARG A 14 6.80 -1.42 -7.86
N ILE A 15 6.76 -1.01 -9.13
CA ILE A 15 7.95 -0.59 -9.87
C ILE A 15 8.58 0.66 -9.22
N ALA A 16 7.77 1.64 -8.81
CA ALA A 16 8.26 2.84 -8.14
C ALA A 16 8.95 2.50 -6.80
N ARG A 17 8.34 1.65 -5.96
CA ARG A 17 8.94 1.16 -4.71
C ARG A 17 10.29 0.47 -4.95
N ASN A 18 10.36 -0.40 -5.95
CA ASN A 18 11.62 -1.07 -6.31
C ASN A 18 12.70 -0.08 -6.76
N LYS A 19 12.34 0.96 -7.52
CA LYS A 19 13.28 2.03 -7.91
C LYS A 19 13.79 2.79 -6.69
N ILE A 20 12.92 3.12 -5.74
CA ILE A 20 13.30 3.79 -4.49
C ILE A 20 14.31 2.96 -3.71
N LYS A 21 14.07 1.64 -3.54
CA LYS A 21 15.01 0.74 -2.87
C LYS A 21 16.39 0.73 -3.53
N LEU A 22 16.43 0.68 -4.85
CA LEU A 22 17.69 0.74 -5.62
C LEU A 22 18.41 2.09 -5.44
N TRP A 23 17.66 3.19 -5.42
CA TRP A 23 18.23 4.51 -5.16
C TRP A 23 18.78 4.65 -3.74
N ASN A 24 18.02 4.22 -2.73
CA ASN A 24 18.46 4.22 -1.34
C ASN A 24 19.73 3.38 -1.14
N SER A 25 19.85 2.21 -1.78
CA SER A 25 21.07 1.41 -1.73
C SER A 25 22.28 2.16 -2.32
N ARG A 26 22.10 2.83 -3.47
CA ARG A 26 23.17 3.61 -4.12
C ARG A 26 23.57 4.83 -3.28
N ILE A 27 22.59 5.52 -2.69
CA ILE A 27 22.84 6.68 -1.84
C ILE A 27 23.52 6.25 -0.54
N GLY A 28 23.09 5.15 0.08
CA GLY A 28 23.72 4.57 1.27
C GLY A 28 25.21 4.27 1.06
N ASN A 29 25.58 3.71 -0.10
CA ASN A 29 26.99 3.50 -0.43
C ASN A 29 27.78 4.81 -0.55
N LYS A 30 27.18 5.88 -1.10
CA LYS A 30 27.81 7.20 -1.19
C LYS A 30 27.95 7.87 0.18
N ILE A 31 26.94 7.75 1.05
CA ILE A 31 26.98 8.23 2.44
C ILE A 31 28.19 7.61 3.15
N LEU A 32 28.32 6.28 3.12
CA LEU A 32 29.44 5.57 3.74
C LEU A 32 30.79 6.00 3.15
N GLN A 33 30.86 6.27 1.84
CA GLN A 33 32.07 6.76 1.20
C GLN A 33 32.45 8.16 1.69
N TYR A 34 31.50 9.09 1.76
CA TYR A 34 31.74 10.44 2.26
C TYR A 34 32.11 10.48 3.74
N GLN A 35 31.46 9.65 4.57
CA GLN A 35 31.83 9.50 5.98
C GLN A 35 33.28 9.02 6.11
N LYS A 36 33.70 7.99 5.36
CA LYS A 36 35.09 7.51 5.34
C LYS A 36 36.08 8.59 4.91
N LEU A 37 35.76 9.34 3.84
CA LEU A 37 36.59 10.43 3.35
C LEU A 37 36.69 11.58 4.37
N SER A 38 35.60 11.89 5.07
CA SER A 38 35.59 12.88 6.15
C SER A 38 36.54 12.46 7.27
N THR A 39 36.42 11.22 7.78
CA THR A 39 37.29 10.71 8.86
C THR A 39 38.76 10.66 8.44
N ALA A 40 39.05 10.22 7.21
CA ALA A 40 40.42 10.13 6.71
C ALA A 40 41.11 11.50 6.57
N ASN A 41 40.35 12.56 6.31
CA ASN A 41 40.87 13.91 6.10
C ASN A 41 40.81 14.80 7.35
N ALA A 42 40.18 14.34 8.43
CA ALA A 42 39.88 15.14 9.62
C ALA A 42 41.11 15.80 10.28
N THR A 43 42.28 15.15 10.21
CA THR A 43 43.50 15.61 10.89
C THR A 43 44.37 16.55 10.06
N ARG A 44 44.43 16.37 8.73
CA ARG A 44 45.30 17.16 7.83
C ARG A 44 44.55 18.18 6.98
N TYR A 45 43.29 17.91 6.65
CA TYR A 45 42.49 18.72 5.74
C TYR A 45 41.09 18.93 6.32
N SER A 46 41.00 19.68 7.42
CA SER A 46 39.77 19.89 8.19
C SER A 46 38.62 20.47 7.37
N ILE A 47 38.89 21.45 6.51
CA ILE A 47 37.88 22.07 5.63
C ILE A 47 37.30 21.03 4.66
N LEU A 48 38.14 20.16 4.09
CA LEU A 48 37.71 19.12 3.17
C LEU A 48 36.91 18.03 3.89
N ALA A 49 37.33 17.68 5.11
CA ALA A 49 36.60 16.75 5.96
C ALA A 49 35.20 17.25 6.32
N GLU A 50 35.06 18.55 6.61
CA GLU A 50 33.78 19.19 6.89
C GLU A 50 32.85 19.19 5.66
N GLN A 51 33.42 19.45 4.47
CA GLN A 51 32.65 19.37 3.22
C GLN A 51 32.08 17.96 3.00
N TYR A 52 32.89 16.91 3.17
CA TYR A 52 32.40 15.54 3.05
C TYR A 52 31.34 15.18 4.10
N ALA A 53 31.45 15.71 5.32
CA ALA A 53 30.44 15.52 6.35
C ALA A 53 29.09 16.15 5.94
N LYS A 54 29.12 17.38 5.40
CA LYS A 54 27.92 18.07 4.90
C LYS A 54 27.25 17.32 3.74
N GLU A 55 28.04 16.83 2.78
CA GLU A 55 27.54 16.02 1.66
C GLU A 55 26.87 14.73 2.15
N SER A 56 27.47 14.06 3.15
CA SER A 56 26.86 12.89 3.79
C SER A 56 25.52 13.23 4.44
N GLU A 57 25.46 14.31 5.22
CA GLU A 57 24.22 14.74 5.92
C GLU A 57 23.09 15.08 4.93
N GLN A 58 23.42 15.73 3.81
CA GLN A 58 22.45 16.01 2.75
C GLN A 58 21.89 14.73 2.14
N LEU A 59 22.76 13.75 1.86
CA LEU A 59 22.32 12.46 1.35
C LEU A 59 21.47 11.68 2.37
N GLU A 60 21.79 11.75 3.66
CA GLU A 60 20.98 11.15 4.73
C GLU A 60 19.58 11.76 4.82
N LYS A 61 19.45 13.08 4.63
CA LYS A 61 18.14 13.74 4.52
C LYS A 61 17.36 13.25 3.30
N ILE A 62 18.01 13.12 2.15
CA ILE A 62 17.38 12.58 0.93
C ILE A 62 16.89 11.15 1.14
N THR A 63 17.67 10.28 1.79
CA THR A 63 17.22 8.92 2.11
C THR A 63 15.99 8.91 3.01
N SER A 64 15.93 9.80 4.01
CA SER A 64 14.74 9.91 4.87
C SER A 64 13.48 10.28 4.09
N TYR A 65 13.57 11.17 3.10
CA TYR A 65 12.44 11.52 2.24
C TYR A 65 12.02 10.35 1.34
N LEU A 66 13.01 9.61 0.80
CA LEU A 66 12.76 8.43 -0.03
C LEU A 66 12.12 7.29 0.77
N ASP A 67 12.51 7.11 2.03
CA ASP A 67 11.90 6.12 2.93
C ASP A 67 10.44 6.48 3.25
N LYS A 68 10.15 7.76 3.51
CA LYS A 68 8.77 8.24 3.68
C LYS A 68 7.92 7.99 2.43
N LEU A 69 8.49 8.24 1.24
CA LEU A 69 7.81 7.97 -0.02
C LEU A 69 7.55 6.47 -0.23
N ASP A 70 8.48 5.58 0.11
CA ASP A 70 8.26 4.13 0.04
C ASP A 70 7.11 3.70 0.96
N ILE A 71 7.00 4.26 2.16
CA ILE A 71 5.88 3.99 3.08
C ILE A 71 4.55 4.43 2.48
N LEU A 72 4.47 5.64 1.91
CA LEU A 72 3.23 6.11 1.26
C LEU A 72 2.83 5.22 0.08
N LEU A 73 3.80 4.77 -0.71
CA LEU A 73 3.55 3.84 -1.81
C LEU A 73 3.17 2.43 -1.32
N GLU A 74 3.73 1.98 -0.20
CA GLU A 74 3.34 0.73 0.48
C GLU A 74 1.89 0.77 0.93
N MET A 75 1.48 1.87 1.58
CA MET A 75 0.10 2.08 1.99
C MET A 75 -0.84 2.06 0.78
N LEU A 76 -0.47 2.75 -0.30
CA LEU A 76 -1.24 2.77 -1.55
C LEU A 76 -1.34 1.38 -2.18
N GLU A 77 -0.24 0.63 -2.23
CA GLU A 77 -0.20 -0.74 -2.74
C GLU A 77 -1.23 -1.63 -2.03
N ILE A 78 -1.20 -1.63 -0.69
CA ILE A 78 -2.12 -2.42 0.15
C ILE A 78 -3.57 -2.03 -0.12
N LYS A 79 -3.87 -0.73 -0.25
CA LYS A 79 -5.24 -0.26 -0.52
C LYS A 79 -5.72 -0.70 -1.90
N ILE A 80 -4.88 -0.59 -2.94
CA ILE A 80 -5.23 -1.03 -4.29
C ILE A 80 -5.46 -2.55 -4.33
N GLU A 81 -4.58 -3.34 -3.72
CA GLU A 81 -4.76 -4.79 -3.61
C GLU A 81 -6.08 -5.15 -2.92
N THR A 82 -6.38 -4.48 -1.82
CA THR A 82 -7.63 -4.68 -1.08
C THR A 82 -8.85 -4.39 -1.96
N ILE A 83 -8.83 -3.27 -2.71
CA ILE A 83 -9.93 -2.92 -3.63
C ILE A 83 -10.12 -4.00 -4.70
N ILE A 84 -9.03 -4.49 -5.30
CA ILE A 84 -9.08 -5.55 -6.30
C ILE A 84 -9.66 -6.84 -5.70
N SER A 85 -9.15 -7.27 -4.54
CA SER A 85 -9.61 -8.49 -3.85
C SER A 85 -11.09 -8.40 -3.44
N VAL A 86 -11.51 -7.28 -2.85
CA VAL A 86 -12.93 -7.04 -2.50
C VAL A 86 -13.77 -7.03 -3.77
N GLY A 87 -13.31 -6.39 -4.83
CA GLY A 87 -14.00 -6.38 -6.13
C GLY A 87 -14.23 -7.80 -6.67
N HIS A 88 -13.24 -8.69 -6.59
CA HIS A 88 -13.41 -10.10 -6.96
C HIS A 88 -14.47 -10.79 -6.10
N ILE A 89 -14.39 -10.66 -4.77
CA ILE A 89 -15.34 -11.27 -3.84
C ILE A 89 -16.78 -10.78 -4.09
N VAL A 90 -16.96 -9.46 -4.24
CA VAL A 90 -18.28 -8.85 -4.50
C VAL A 90 -18.87 -9.32 -5.83
N ASN A 91 -18.04 -9.53 -6.85
CA ASN A 91 -18.49 -10.04 -8.15
C ASN A 91 -18.79 -11.55 -8.16
N ASP A 92 -18.12 -12.33 -7.30
CA ASP A 92 -18.28 -13.80 -7.25
C ASP A 92 -19.35 -14.27 -6.26
N ALA A 93 -19.55 -13.57 -5.13
CA ALA A 93 -20.52 -13.95 -4.12
C ALA A 93 -21.98 -14.10 -4.64
N PRO A 94 -22.48 -13.24 -5.56
CA PRO A 94 -23.80 -13.43 -6.16
C PRO A 94 -23.94 -14.76 -6.91
N LYS A 95 -22.86 -15.29 -7.51
CA LYS A 95 -22.89 -16.59 -8.21
C LYS A 95 -23.17 -17.74 -7.25
N ILE A 96 -22.66 -17.66 -6.02
CA ILE A 96 -22.92 -18.66 -4.97
C ILE A 96 -24.38 -18.58 -4.52
N VAL A 97 -24.92 -17.37 -4.36
CA VAL A 97 -26.34 -17.16 -4.01
C VAL A 97 -27.27 -17.70 -5.10
N GLU A 98 -26.96 -17.44 -6.37
CA GLU A 98 -27.70 -18.02 -7.48
C GLU A 98 -27.56 -19.55 -7.54
N ALA A 99 -26.39 -20.10 -7.23
CA ALA A 99 -26.22 -21.56 -7.11
C ALA A 99 -27.11 -22.16 -6.02
N LEU A 100 -27.31 -21.48 -4.88
CA LEU A 100 -28.25 -21.93 -3.83
C LEU A 100 -29.70 -21.95 -4.34
N LYS A 101 -30.12 -20.95 -5.12
CA LYS A 101 -31.45 -20.93 -5.75
C LYS A 101 -31.62 -22.05 -6.77
N ILE A 102 -30.61 -22.29 -7.61
CA ILE A 102 -30.62 -23.40 -8.57
C ILE A 102 -30.71 -24.74 -7.83
N PHE A 103 -29.92 -24.92 -6.77
CA PHE A 103 -29.93 -26.11 -5.94
C PHE A 103 -31.32 -26.38 -5.36
N LYS A 104 -31.96 -25.37 -4.75
CA LYS A 104 -33.35 -25.44 -4.28
C LYS A 104 -34.30 -25.98 -5.36
N ASN A 105 -34.20 -25.49 -6.60
CA ASN A 105 -35.10 -25.85 -7.69
C ASN A 105 -34.90 -27.29 -8.19
N ILE A 106 -33.68 -27.85 -8.12
CA ILE A 106 -33.39 -29.22 -8.55
C ILE A 106 -33.65 -30.27 -7.45
N THR A 107 -33.85 -29.83 -6.21
CA THR A 107 -34.23 -30.70 -5.08
C THR A 107 -35.59 -30.31 -4.49
N PRO A 108 -36.69 -30.36 -5.28
CA PRO A 108 -38.03 -29.96 -4.82
C PRO A 108 -38.61 -30.89 -3.74
N SER A 109 -37.97 -32.04 -3.49
CA SER A 109 -38.30 -32.97 -2.42
C SER A 109 -37.76 -32.57 -1.04
N LEU A 110 -36.89 -31.56 -0.95
CA LEU A 110 -36.49 -30.98 0.34
C LEU A 110 -37.67 -30.23 0.98
N SER A 111 -37.72 -30.20 2.30
CA SER A 111 -38.84 -29.62 3.05
C SER A 111 -39.09 -28.14 2.69
N SER A 112 -40.34 -27.71 2.84
CA SER A 112 -40.73 -26.31 2.64
C SER A 112 -39.91 -25.34 3.53
N GLU A 113 -39.54 -25.78 4.73
CA GLU A 113 -38.67 -25.05 5.65
C GLU A 113 -37.28 -24.78 5.05
N PHE A 114 -36.69 -25.78 4.39
CA PHE A 114 -35.40 -25.63 3.71
C PHE A 114 -35.49 -24.66 2.53
N SER A 115 -36.57 -24.73 1.76
CA SER A 115 -36.83 -23.79 0.67
C SER A 115 -36.96 -22.35 1.16
N LEU A 116 -37.69 -22.11 2.27
CA LEU A 116 -37.82 -20.80 2.89
C LEU A 116 -36.49 -20.28 3.44
N MET A 117 -35.65 -21.16 3.99
CA MET A 117 -34.32 -20.80 4.46
C MET A 117 -33.45 -20.25 3.31
N ILE A 118 -33.44 -20.90 2.15
CA ILE A 118 -32.67 -20.45 0.98
C ILE A 118 -33.20 -19.11 0.45
N ASP A 119 -34.51 -18.92 0.41
CA ASP A 119 -35.12 -17.66 -0.03
C ASP A 119 -34.76 -16.51 0.91
N ASN A 120 -34.80 -16.74 2.22
CA ASN A 120 -34.39 -15.75 3.22
C ASN A 120 -32.92 -15.39 3.09
N ILE A 121 -32.02 -16.37 2.94
CA ILE A 121 -30.58 -16.12 2.72
C ILE A 121 -30.38 -15.26 1.47
N SER A 122 -31.06 -15.61 0.37
CA SER A 122 -30.93 -14.89 -0.90
C SER A 122 -31.43 -13.44 -0.79
N SER A 123 -32.62 -13.24 -0.21
CA SER A 123 -33.21 -11.91 -0.03
C SER A 123 -32.38 -11.04 0.92
N ASN A 124 -31.91 -11.61 2.02
CA ASN A 124 -31.06 -10.90 2.99
C ASN A 124 -29.70 -10.53 2.37
N PHE A 125 -29.11 -11.40 1.55
CA PHE A 125 -27.85 -11.11 0.89
C PHE A 125 -27.94 -9.85 0.01
N TYR A 126 -28.94 -9.76 -0.88
CA TYR A 126 -29.07 -8.60 -1.76
C TYR A 126 -29.49 -7.33 -1.04
N SER A 127 -30.29 -7.44 0.03
CA SER A 127 -30.70 -6.28 0.83
C SER A 127 -29.62 -5.77 1.79
N SER A 128 -28.65 -6.60 2.17
CA SER A 128 -27.56 -6.24 3.09
C SER A 128 -26.33 -5.67 2.39
N ILE A 129 -26.21 -5.83 1.07
CA ILE A 129 -25.09 -5.26 0.31
C ILE A 129 -25.49 -3.88 -0.20
N GLU A 130 -25.12 -2.85 0.56
CA GLU A 130 -25.07 -1.48 0.04
C GLU A 130 -23.83 -1.33 -0.84
N ILE A 131 -23.94 -1.63 -2.14
CA ILE A 131 -22.89 -1.25 -3.10
C ILE A 131 -22.98 0.27 -3.26
N PRO A 132 -21.97 1.06 -2.86
CA PRO A 132 -22.02 2.51 -3.05
C PRO A 132 -22.09 2.80 -4.55
N GLN A 133 -23.22 3.32 -5.03
CA GLN A 133 -23.43 3.56 -6.46
C GLN A 133 -22.50 4.65 -7.02
N ASP A 134 -21.96 5.52 -6.15
CA ASP A 134 -21.00 6.56 -6.51
C ASP A 134 -19.85 6.59 -5.49
N ILE A 135 -18.70 6.01 -5.83
CA ILE A 135 -17.46 6.25 -5.10
C ILE A 135 -17.00 7.68 -5.40
N LYS A 136 -17.52 8.66 -4.65
CA LYS A 136 -17.02 10.05 -4.72
C LYS A 136 -15.69 10.13 -3.97
N ILE A 137 -14.60 10.28 -4.73
CA ILE A 137 -13.25 10.51 -4.19
C ILE A 137 -13.24 11.86 -3.45
N LYS A 138 -13.28 11.84 -2.12
CA LYS A 138 -13.07 13.02 -1.27
C LYS A 138 -11.62 12.99 -0.75
N ALA A 139 -10.68 13.54 -1.52
CA ALA A 139 -9.24 13.38 -1.28
C ALA A 139 -8.60 14.42 -0.34
N THR A 140 -9.27 15.54 -0.03
CA THR A 140 -8.55 16.74 0.45
C THR A 140 -8.53 16.97 1.96
N GLN A 141 -9.41 16.37 2.76
CA GLN A 141 -9.47 16.66 4.20
C GLN A 141 -8.62 15.74 5.08
N GLU A 142 -8.17 14.58 4.58
CA GLU A 142 -7.46 13.57 5.38
C GLU A 142 -6.01 13.29 4.93
N ALA A 143 -5.54 13.96 3.86
CA ALA A 143 -4.20 13.72 3.32
C ALA A 143 -3.07 14.04 4.31
N GLN A 144 -3.25 15.05 5.16
CA GLN A 144 -2.26 15.39 6.19
C GLN A 144 -2.15 14.28 7.25
N ALA A 145 -3.26 13.68 7.67
CA ALA A 145 -3.24 12.58 8.63
C ALA A 145 -2.48 11.37 8.09
N ILE A 146 -2.61 11.07 6.79
CA ILE A 146 -1.84 10.01 6.12
C ILE A 146 -0.34 10.33 6.09
N LEU A 147 0.04 11.60 5.89
CA LEU A 147 1.44 12.01 5.95
C LEU A 147 2.03 11.88 7.34
N ASP A 148 1.26 12.22 8.38
CA ASP A 148 1.67 12.11 9.78
C ASP A 148 1.77 10.63 10.20
N GLU A 149 0.87 9.77 9.72
CA GLU A 149 0.95 8.32 9.91
C GLU A 149 2.23 7.75 9.27
N ALA A 150 2.57 8.19 8.05
CA ALA A 150 3.79 7.76 7.39
C ALA A 150 5.06 8.15 8.18
N ASP A 151 5.09 9.35 8.78
CA ASP A 151 6.17 9.77 9.67
C ASP A 151 6.26 8.89 10.93
N SER A 152 5.12 8.54 11.53
CA SER A 152 5.07 7.65 12.69
C SER A 152 5.65 6.26 12.38
N ILE A 153 5.27 5.68 11.24
CA ILE A 153 5.77 4.37 10.78
C ILE A 153 7.29 4.45 10.53
N LEU A 154 7.77 5.52 9.89
CA LEU A 154 9.19 5.71 9.63
C LEU A 154 10.00 5.75 10.94
N ASN A 155 9.52 6.49 11.93
CA ASN A 155 10.15 6.58 13.24
C ASN A 155 10.21 5.22 13.94
N GLN A 156 9.14 4.42 13.88
CA GLN A 156 9.11 3.07 14.45
C GLN A 156 10.10 2.12 13.75
N LYS A 157 10.21 2.18 12.40
CA LYS A 157 11.22 1.39 11.66
C LYS A 157 12.64 1.77 12.08
N ASN A 158 12.93 3.06 12.20
CA ASN A 158 14.25 3.55 12.62
C ASN A 158 14.63 3.15 14.06
N ILE A 159 13.66 3.06 14.98
CA ILE A 159 13.89 2.59 16.35
C ILE A 159 14.24 1.09 16.36
N LYS A 160 13.52 0.27 15.59
CA LYS A 160 13.76 -1.19 15.51
C LYS A 160 15.11 -1.56 14.89
N VAL A 161 15.69 -0.70 14.05
CA VAL A 161 17.02 -0.92 13.44
C VAL A 161 18.16 -0.56 14.41
N LYS A 162 17.89 0.22 15.47
CA LYS A 162 18.88 0.68 16.45
C LYS A 162 18.87 -0.09 17.79
N ALA A 163 17.88 -0.96 18.02
CA ALA A 163 17.74 -1.80 19.20
C ALA A 163 18.28 -3.21 18.93
#